data_AF-A0A6A6ZSY0-F1
#
_entry.id   AF-A0A6A6ZSY0-F1
#
_cell.length_a   1.000
_cell.length_b   1.000
_cell.length_c   1.000
_cell.angle_alpha   90.00
_cell.angle_beta   90.00
_cell.angle_gamma   90.00
#
_symmetry.space_group_name_H-M   'P 1'
#
loop_
_entity.id
_entity.type
_entity.pdbx_description
1 polymer ?
#
loop_
_entity_poly.entity_id
_entity_poly.type
_entity_poly.pdbx_seq_one_letter_code
_entity_poly.pdbx_strand_id
1 'polypeptide(L)' 'MCLRLVEKFPACGCVYHTHAVDRCSYYGRHSVIDRTIWVGLSCPHHNGK' A
#
# COMPACT_ATOMS: atom_id res chain seq x y z
N MET A 1 12.90 10.64 5.38
CA MET A 1 11.61 9.97 5.08
C MET A 1 11.91 8.71 4.28
N CYS A 2 11.40 7.56 4.71
CA CYS A 2 11.47 6.30 3.94
C CYS A 2 10.08 6.02 3.33
N LEU A 3 10.03 5.33 2.21
CA LEU A 3 8.77 5.06 1.49
C LEU A 3 8.35 3.61 1.67
N ARG A 4 7.03 3.39 1.76
CA ARG A 4 6.43 2.07 1.69
C ARG A 4 5.25 2.10 0.74
N LEU A 5 5.22 1.19 -0.22
CA LEU A 5 4.10 1.09 -1.15
C LEU A 5 2.99 0.27 -0.52
N VAL A 6 1.76 0.78 -0.62
CA VAL A 6 0.55 0.07 -0.19
C VAL A 6 -0.39 -0.02 -1.37
N GLU A 7 -0.64 -1.23 -1.84
CA GLU A 7 -1.58 -1.51 -2.90
C GLU A 7 -2.98 -1.63 -2.32
N LYS A 8 -3.93 -0.88 -2.87
CA LYS A 8 -5.33 -0.87 -2.43
C LYS A 8 -6.29 -0.93 -3.61
N PHE A 9 -7.50 -1.42 -3.34
CA PHE A 9 -8.60 -1.35 -4.30
C PHE A 9 -9.32 0.00 -4.18
N PRO A 10 -9.55 0.74 -5.28
CA PRO A 10 -10.16 2.06 -5.23
C PRO A 10 -11.63 2.02 -4.83
N ALA A 11 -12.38 0.96 -5.17
CA ALA A 11 -13.82 0.90 -4.87
C ALA A 11 -14.14 0.62 -3.39
N CYS A 12 -13.28 -0.11 -2.68
CA CYS A 12 -13.54 -0.53 -1.29
C CYS A 12 -12.43 -0.14 -0.29
N GLY A 13 -11.30 0.38 -0.76
CA GLY A 13 -10.15 0.75 0.09
C GLY A 13 -9.40 -0.42 0.71
N CYS A 14 -9.82 -1.67 0.46
CA CYS A 14 -9.15 -2.86 0.97
C CYS A 14 -7.69 -2.90 0.51
N VAL A 15 -6.79 -3.29 1.43
CA VAL A 15 -5.37 -3.49 1.13
C VAL A 15 -5.22 -4.80 0.36
N TYR A 16 -4.65 -4.72 -0.84
CA TYR A 16 -4.24 -5.89 -1.60
C TYR A 16 -2.87 -6.38 -1.12
N HIS A 17 -1.90 -5.48 -1.01
CA HIS A 17 -0.55 -5.81 -0.57
C HIS A 17 0.14 -4.63 0.11
N THR A 18 0.90 -4.89 1.17
CA THR A 18 1.79 -3.90 1.79
C THR A 18 3.22 -4.33 1.56
N HIS A 19 3.96 -3.51 0.80
CA HIS A 19 5.35 -3.80 0.46
C HIS A 19 6.27 -3.55 1.66
N ALA A 20 7.49 -4.06 1.56
CA ALA A 20 8.56 -3.66 2.47
C ALA A 20 8.88 -2.16 2.31
N VAL A 21 9.49 -1.59 3.35
CA VAL A 21 10.03 -0.23 3.27
C VAL A 21 11.19 -0.22 2.28
N ASP A 22 11.23 0.78 1.42
CA ASP A 22 12.30 0.97 0.43
C ASP A 22 13.68 1.01 1.12
N ARG A 23 14.73 0.71 0.34
CA ARG A 23 16.12 0.65 0.80
C ARG A 23 16.62 2.04 1.23
N CYS A 24 16.25 2.40 2.44
CA CYS A 24 16.51 3.68 3.08
C CYS A 24 17.70 3.51 4.04
N SER A 25 18.82 4.19 3.76
CA SER A 25 20.04 4.12 4.59
C SER A 25 19.86 4.62 6.03
N TYR A 26 18.78 5.35 6.30
CA TYR A 26 18.41 5.88 7.61
C TYR A 26 17.10 5.26 8.15
N TYR A 27 16.80 4.04 7.73
CA TYR A 27 15.67 3.30 8.28
C TYR A 27 15.75 3.22 9.81
N GLY A 28 14.63 3.51 10.50
CA GLY A 28 14.55 3.61 11.96
C GLY A 28 14.80 5.03 12.53
N ARG A 29 15.41 5.94 11.77
CA ARG A 29 15.52 7.37 12.14
C ARG A 29 14.62 8.27 11.29
N HIS A 30 14.31 7.86 10.08
CA HIS A 30 13.34 8.52 9.21
C HIS A 30 11.93 7.98 9.46
N SER A 31 10.94 8.87 9.44
CA SER A 31 9.54 8.47 9.36
C SER A 31 9.27 7.69 8.07
N VAL A 32 8.46 6.63 8.20
CA VAL A 32 7.95 5.86 7.05
C VAL A 32 6.68 6.55 6.56
N ILE A 33 6.62 6.81 5.25
CA ILE A 33 5.44 7.36 4.59
C ILE A 33 4.89 6.32 3.64
N ASP A 34 3.61 6.02 3.84
CA ASP A 34 2.86 5.09 3.02
C ASP A 34 2.37 5.79 1.76
N ARG A 35 2.77 5.26 0.60
CA ARG A 35 2.28 5.71 -0.68
C ARG A 35 1.30 4.69 -1.23
N THR A 36 0.05 5.09 -1.31
CA THR A 36 -1.01 4.24 -1.84
C THR A 36 -0.94 4.21 -3.35
N ILE A 37 -0.99 3.02 -3.92
CA ILE A 37 -1.21 2.79 -5.35
C ILE A 37 -2.49 1.97 -5.52
N TRP A 38 -3.25 2.28 -6.55
CA TRP A 38 -4.53 1.65 -6.81
C TRP A 38 -4.35 0.46 -7.76
N VAL A 39 -4.85 -0.70 -7.34
CA VAL A 39 -4.77 -1.95 -8.12
C VAL A 39 -6.16 -2.55 -8.27
N GLY A 40 -6.49 -2.99 -9.48
CA GLY A 40 -7.83 -3.50 -9.81
C GLY A 40 -8.95 -2.49 -9.49
N LEU A 41 -10.20 -2.95 -9.58
CA LEU A 41 -11.37 -2.13 -9.21
C LEU A 41 -11.85 -2.45 -7.79
N SER A 42 -12.12 -3.73 -7.52
CA SER A 42 -12.68 -4.25 -6.28
C SER A 42 -11.91 -5.49 -5.82
N CYS A 43 -11.83 -5.70 -4.50
CA CYS A 43 -11.20 -6.91 -3.96
C CYS A 43 -12.10 -8.14 -4.15
N PRO A 44 -11.57 -9.38 -4.09
CA PRO A 44 -12.36 -10.61 -4.26
C PRO A 44 -13.56 -10.73 -3.31
N HIS A 45 -13.50 -10.12 -2.12
CA HIS A 45 -14.59 -10.10 -1.14
C HIS A 45 -15.71 -9.09 -1.44
N HIS A 46 -15.40 -8.05 -2.21
CA HIS A 46 -16.32 -6.94 -2.56
C HIS A 46 -16.58 -6.84 -4.05
N ASN A 47 -16.11 -7.83 -4.83
CA ASN A 47 -16.47 -7.97 -6.22
C ASN A 47 -17.88 -8.59 -6.23
N GLY A 48 -18.89 -7.72 -6.24
CA GLY A 48 -20.30 -8.11 -6.18
C GLY A 48 -20.61 -9.24 -7.17
N LYS A 49 -21.31 -10.26 -6.67
CA LYS A 49 -22.04 -11.18 -7.55
C LYS A 49 -23.24 -10.47 -8.15
#